data_AF-A0AAJ2K0E4-F1
#
_entry.id   AF-A0AAJ2K0E4-F1
#
_cell.length_a   1.000
_cell.length_b   1.000
_cell.length_c   1.000
_cell.angle_alpha   90.00
_cell.angle_beta   90.00
_cell.angle_gamma   90.00
#
_symmetry.space_group_name_H-M   'P 1'
#
loop_
_entity.id
_entity.type
_entity.pdbx_description
1 polymer ?
#
loop_
_entity_poly.entity_id
_entity_poly.type
_entity_poly.pdbx_seq_one_letter_code
_entity_poly.pdbx_strand_id
1 'polypeptide(L)'
;MDKITLDLWTNNHPLLGIAYEIKESFFDIWESNTRQIAFLKYLNWRSKIPKELQSAFEPLIMAVTNWEEEIFTYFDHRFTNAYTDSLKSLIRVINRLGRGYSFEALRAKLLYTEGLAKQCKPNNQRRIETYVMEENFPMFKIPPVIREPKKSTLLGIDIFTLIERLEKGEL
;
A
#
# COMPACT_ATOMS: atom_id res chain seq x y z
N MET A 1 -18.55 -17.36 3.48
CA MET A 1 -19.68 -17.85 4.29
C MET A 1 -20.84 -17.98 3.36
N ASP A 2 -21.30 -19.20 3.12
CA ASP A 2 -22.45 -19.41 2.25
C ASP A 2 -23.68 -18.81 2.96
N LYS A 3 -24.47 -17.99 2.26
CA LYS A 3 -25.67 -17.36 2.84
C LYS A 3 -26.57 -18.37 3.56
N ILE A 4 -26.65 -19.57 2.99
CA ILE A 4 -27.40 -20.71 3.51
C ILE A 4 -26.93 -21.13 4.91
N THR A 5 -25.63 -21.07 5.19
CA THR A 5 -25.11 -21.42 6.52
C THR A 5 -25.50 -20.36 7.54
N LEU A 6 -25.34 -19.08 7.20
CA LEU A 6 -25.67 -17.98 8.10
C LEU A 6 -27.15 -17.98 8.47
N ASP A 7 -28.04 -18.11 7.48
CA ASP A 7 -29.50 -18.15 7.71
C ASP A 7 -29.90 -19.31 8.63
N LEU A 8 -29.25 -20.47 8.52
CA LEU A 8 -29.52 -21.60 9.41
C LEU A 8 -29.17 -21.27 10.87
N TRP A 9 -28.04 -20.61 11.10
CA TRP A 9 -27.58 -20.24 12.45
C TRP A 9 -28.44 -19.14 13.06
N THR A 10 -28.83 -18.12 12.30
CA THR A 10 -29.65 -17.01 12.79
C THR A 10 -31.09 -17.44 13.07
N ASN A 11 -31.64 -18.38 12.28
CA ASN A 11 -32.96 -18.95 12.52
C ASN A 11 -33.00 -19.83 13.78
N ASN A 12 -31.94 -20.61 14.03
CA ASN A 12 -31.85 -21.47 15.22
C ASN A 12 -31.50 -20.69 16.50
N HIS A 13 -30.78 -19.58 16.37
CA HIS A 13 -30.36 -18.73 17.48
C HIS A 13 -30.74 -17.26 17.20
N PRO A 14 -31.97 -16.83 17.55
CA PRO A 14 -32.46 -15.48 17.25
C PRO A 14 -31.55 -14.36 17.80
N LEU A 15 -30.98 -14.55 19.00
CA LEU A 15 -30.01 -13.61 19.59
C LEU A 15 -28.76 -13.43 18.73
N LEU A 16 -28.30 -14.49 18.07
CA LEU A 16 -27.16 -14.42 17.15
C LEU A 16 -27.52 -13.67 15.87
N GLY A 17 -28.74 -13.84 15.37
CA GLY A 17 -29.27 -13.05 14.26
C GLY A 17 -29.28 -11.56 14.57
N ILE A 18 -29.82 -11.18 15.74
CA ILE A 18 -29.83 -9.78 16.18
C ILE A 18 -28.40 -9.23 16.34
N ALA A 19 -27.50 -10.01 16.95
CA ALA A 19 -26.09 -9.61 17.07
C ALA A 19 -25.43 -9.39 15.70
N TYR A 20 -25.75 -10.24 14.72
CA TYR A 20 -25.27 -10.09 13.36
C TYR A 20 -25.80 -8.81 12.70
N GLU A 21 -27.10 -8.52 12.81
CA GLU A 21 -27.71 -7.29 12.29
C GLU A 21 -27.13 -6.03 12.94
N ILE A 22 -26.90 -6.04 14.24
CA ILE A 22 -26.23 -4.94 14.94
C ILE A 22 -24.81 -4.75 14.40
N LYS A 23 -24.06 -5.83 14.20
CA LYS A 23 -22.72 -5.76 13.61
C LYS A 23 -22.76 -5.19 12.19
N GLU A 24 -23.69 -5.62 11.34
CA GLU A 24 -23.80 -5.10 9.97
C GLU A 24 -24.22 -3.62 9.95
N SER A 25 -25.25 -3.24 10.71
CA SER A 25 -25.72 -1.85 10.79
C SER A 25 -24.70 -0.87 11.38
N PHE A 26 -23.67 -1.36 12.06
CA PHE A 26 -22.53 -0.53 12.45
C PHE A 26 -21.84 0.06 11.22
N PHE A 27 -21.65 -0.71 10.15
CA PHE A 27 -20.94 -0.26 8.95
C PHE A 27 -21.66 0.88 8.20
N ASP A 28 -22.97 1.03 8.39
CA ASP A 28 -23.77 2.13 7.82
C ASP A 28 -23.29 3.53 8.24
N ILE A 29 -22.53 3.62 9.35
CA ILE A 29 -21.91 4.86 9.83
C ILE A 29 -20.92 5.40 8.78
N TRP A 30 -20.15 4.52 8.12
CA TRP A 30 -19.11 4.88 7.14
C TRP A 30 -19.67 5.36 5.81
N GLU A 31 -20.95 5.11 5.53
CA GLU A 31 -21.62 5.65 4.35
C GLU A 31 -22.00 7.14 4.50
N SER A 32 -21.83 7.71 5.70
CA SER A 32 -22.23 9.10 5.99
C SER A 32 -21.33 10.13 5.34
N ASN A 33 -21.91 11.24 4.87
CA ASN A 33 -21.17 12.32 4.22
C ASN A 33 -20.44 13.26 5.20
N THR A 34 -20.98 13.44 6.40
CA THR A 34 -20.50 14.44 7.37
C THR A 34 -20.30 13.81 8.73
N ARG A 35 -19.32 14.32 9.49
CA ARG A 35 -19.03 13.94 10.87
C ARG A 35 -20.26 13.93 11.78
N GLN A 36 -21.08 14.98 11.73
CA GLN A 36 -22.28 15.09 12.57
C GLN A 36 -23.30 13.98 12.26
N ILE A 37 -23.52 13.68 10.98
CA ILE A 37 -24.45 12.62 10.56
C ILE A 37 -23.92 11.26 11.00
N ALA A 38 -22.61 11.02 10.84
CA ALA A 38 -21.98 9.78 11.28
C ALA A 38 -22.12 9.58 12.80
N PHE A 39 -21.91 10.64 13.59
CA PHE A 39 -22.06 10.60 15.04
C PHE A 39 -23.51 10.31 15.46
N LEU A 40 -24.49 10.95 14.81
CA LEU A 40 -25.90 10.67 15.06
C LEU A 40 -26.27 9.22 14.71
N LYS A 41 -25.76 8.68 13.59
CA LYS A 41 -25.93 7.27 13.24
C LYS A 41 -25.31 6.35 14.28
N TYR A 42 -24.13 6.68 14.81
CA TYR A 42 -23.50 5.92 15.89
C TYR A 42 -24.34 5.89 17.16
N LEU A 43 -24.89 7.03 17.60
CA LEU A 43 -25.76 7.08 18.77
C LEU A 43 -27.04 6.26 18.55
N ASN A 44 -27.64 6.36 17.36
CA ASN A 44 -28.80 5.57 16.99
C ASN A 44 -28.47 4.06 17.00
N TRP A 45 -27.34 3.68 16.42
CA TRP A 45 -26.84 2.31 16.43
C TRP A 45 -26.66 1.79 17.86
N ARG A 46 -26.00 2.56 18.74
CA ARG A 46 -25.80 2.20 20.14
C ARG A 46 -27.12 1.97 20.89
N SER A 47 -28.16 2.75 20.58
CA SER A 47 -29.49 2.60 21.18
C SER A 47 -30.23 1.33 20.75
N LYS A 48 -29.85 0.72 19.63
CA LYS A 48 -30.47 -0.52 19.12
C LYS A 48 -29.96 -1.78 19.83
N ILE A 49 -28.91 -1.69 20.62
CA ILE A 49 -28.26 -2.86 21.24
C ILE A 49 -29.11 -3.37 22.42
N PRO A 50 -29.67 -4.60 22.35
CA PRO A 50 -30.40 -5.21 23.45
C PRO A 50 -29.51 -5.42 24.67
N LYS A 51 -30.13 -5.46 25.85
CA LYS A 51 -29.42 -5.61 27.13
C LYS A 51 -28.60 -6.91 27.18
N GLU A 52 -29.09 -7.97 26.56
CA GLU A 52 -28.47 -9.29 26.48
C GLU A 52 -27.14 -9.26 25.70
N LEU A 53 -27.00 -8.31 24.76
CA LEU A 53 -25.83 -8.19 23.90
C LEU A 53 -24.88 -7.05 24.31
N GLN A 54 -25.26 -6.20 25.28
CA GLN A 54 -24.42 -5.08 25.70
C GLN A 54 -23.01 -5.52 26.08
N SER A 55 -22.87 -6.59 26.88
CA SER A 55 -21.54 -7.09 27.27
C SER A 55 -20.67 -7.51 26.09
N ALA A 56 -21.27 -7.96 24.98
CA ALA A 56 -20.53 -8.38 23.79
C ALA A 56 -20.03 -7.18 22.97
N PHE A 57 -20.80 -6.08 22.95
CA PHE A 57 -20.46 -4.87 22.21
C PHE A 57 -19.73 -3.81 23.05
N GLU A 58 -19.70 -3.95 24.38
CA GLU A 58 -19.03 -3.01 25.28
C GLU A 58 -17.57 -2.71 24.90
N PRO A 59 -16.73 -3.70 24.51
CA PRO A 59 -15.38 -3.41 24.07
C PRO A 59 -15.32 -2.52 22.81
N LEU A 60 -16.27 -2.71 21.88
CA LEU A 60 -16.37 -1.88 20.67
C LEU A 60 -16.84 -0.47 21.02
N ILE A 61 -17.87 -0.35 21.87
CA ILE A 61 -18.39 0.95 22.31
C ILE A 61 -17.28 1.73 23.03
N MET A 62 -16.55 1.09 23.92
CA MET A 62 -15.44 1.69 24.64
C MET A 62 -14.31 2.11 23.68
N ALA A 63 -13.96 1.27 22.71
CA ALA A 63 -12.96 1.64 21.70
C ALA A 63 -13.40 2.87 20.89
N VAL A 64 -14.66 2.91 20.44
CA VAL A 64 -15.18 4.08 19.69
C VAL A 64 -15.25 5.32 20.57
N THR A 65 -15.57 5.18 21.84
CA THR A 65 -15.63 6.32 22.78
C THR A 65 -14.23 6.87 23.08
N ASN A 66 -13.25 5.99 23.30
CA ASN A 66 -11.87 6.39 23.61
C ASN A 66 -11.17 7.07 22.43
N TRP A 67 -11.51 6.66 21.20
CA TRP A 67 -10.91 7.15 19.96
C TRP A 67 -11.92 7.93 19.12
N GLU A 68 -12.92 8.53 19.77
CA GLU A 68 -14.05 9.18 19.09
C GLU A 68 -13.54 10.27 18.14
N GLU A 69 -12.63 11.12 18.64
CA GLU A 69 -12.11 12.23 17.87
C GLU A 69 -11.39 11.75 16.61
N GLU A 70 -10.51 10.76 16.72
CA GLU A 70 -9.72 10.22 15.62
C GLU A 70 -10.58 9.46 14.62
N ILE A 71 -11.51 8.63 15.10
CA ILE A 71 -12.43 7.86 14.25
C ILE A 71 -13.30 8.81 13.44
N PHE A 72 -13.90 9.83 14.08
CA PHE A 72 -14.81 10.73 13.39
C PHE A 72 -14.10 11.80 12.54
N THR A 73 -12.80 12.06 12.77
CA THR A 73 -11.97 12.89 11.90
C THR A 73 -11.86 12.32 10.47
N TYR A 74 -12.06 11.01 10.30
CA TYR A 74 -12.16 10.39 8.97
C TYR A 74 -13.22 11.05 8.06
N PHE A 75 -14.33 11.53 8.63
CA PHE A 75 -15.40 12.15 7.86
C PHE A 75 -15.06 13.57 7.41
N ASP A 76 -14.21 14.27 8.16
CA ASP A 76 -13.68 15.58 7.79
C ASP A 76 -12.60 15.42 6.70
N HIS A 77 -11.77 14.39 6.82
CA HIS A 77 -10.68 14.08 5.92
C HIS A 77 -10.66 12.60 5.54
N ARG A 78 -11.25 12.26 4.38
CA ARG A 78 -11.32 10.88 3.87
C ARG A 78 -10.00 10.37 3.29
N PHE A 79 -8.94 10.41 4.09
CA PHE A 79 -7.68 9.77 3.74
C PHE A 79 -7.80 8.27 3.96
N THR A 80 -7.54 7.50 2.90
CA THR A 80 -7.49 6.05 3.00
C THR A 80 -6.08 5.63 3.39
N ASN A 81 -5.96 4.64 4.26
CA ASN A 81 -4.66 4.11 4.65
C ASN A 81 -4.00 3.26 3.53
N ALA A 82 -4.61 3.15 2.36
CA ALA A 82 -4.17 2.29 1.27
C ALA A 82 -2.73 2.59 0.82
N TYR A 83 -2.36 3.87 0.75
CA TYR A 83 -1.00 4.26 0.41
C TYR A 83 0.01 3.71 1.43
N THR A 84 -0.23 3.92 2.73
CA THR A 84 0.71 3.43 3.75
C THR A 84 0.72 1.91 3.80
N ASP A 85 -0.41 1.23 3.56
CA ASP A 85 -0.47 -0.23 3.54
C ASP A 85 0.25 -0.82 2.33
N SER A 86 0.16 -0.18 1.16
CA SER A 86 0.97 -0.53 -0.01
C SER A 86 2.47 -0.39 0.27
N LEU A 87 2.87 0.68 0.96
CA LEU A 87 4.26 0.88 1.39
C LEU A 87 4.68 -0.16 2.41
N LYS A 88 3.86 -0.46 3.43
CA LYS A 88 4.14 -1.52 4.41
C LYS A 88 4.31 -2.88 3.72
N SER A 89 3.50 -3.18 2.71
CA SER A 89 3.65 -4.40 1.91
C SER A 89 4.99 -4.43 1.18
N LEU A 90 5.39 -3.33 0.55
CA LEU A 90 6.69 -3.19 -0.09
C LEU A 90 7.86 -3.38 0.89
N ILE A 91 7.78 -2.79 2.08
CA ILE A 91 8.78 -2.97 3.15
C ILE A 91 8.90 -4.45 3.52
N ARG A 92 7.78 -5.17 3.69
CA ARG A 92 7.78 -6.60 3.98
C ARG A 92 8.42 -7.42 2.86
N VAL A 93 8.22 -7.04 1.59
CA VAL A 93 8.89 -7.67 0.44
C VAL A 93 10.40 -7.43 0.52
N ILE A 94 10.83 -6.19 0.76
CA ILE A 94 12.25 -5.83 0.87
C ILE A 94 12.93 -6.61 2.01
N ASN A 95 12.28 -6.69 3.18
CA ASN A 95 12.79 -7.44 4.32
C ASN A 95 12.91 -8.95 4.01
N ARG A 96 11.92 -9.53 3.31
CA ARG A 96 11.96 -10.94 2.91
C ARG A 96 13.10 -11.24 1.93
N LEU A 97 13.40 -10.31 1.03
CA LEU A 97 14.53 -10.43 0.09
C LEU A 97 15.88 -10.20 0.79
N GLY A 98 15.91 -9.33 1.81
CA GLY A 98 17.09 -8.99 2.62
C GLY A 98 17.29 -9.91 3.83
N ARG A 99 17.44 -11.23 3.60
CA ARG A 99 17.76 -12.17 4.68
C ARG A 99 19.05 -11.74 5.40
N GLY A 100 18.95 -11.49 6.71
CA GLY A 100 20.08 -11.09 7.55
C GLY A 100 20.36 -9.58 7.58
N TYR A 101 19.47 -8.75 7.04
CA TYR A 101 19.61 -7.29 7.20
C TYR A 101 19.40 -6.88 8.65
N SER A 102 20.28 -6.01 9.17
CA SER A 102 20.00 -5.26 10.39
C SER A 102 18.91 -4.22 10.14
N PHE A 103 18.31 -3.70 11.21
CA PHE A 103 17.32 -2.63 11.09
C PHE A 103 17.91 -1.39 10.40
N GLU A 104 19.17 -1.03 10.67
CA GLU A 104 19.84 0.10 10.01
C GLU A 104 19.97 -0.13 8.51
N ALA A 105 20.37 -1.34 8.08
CA ALA A 105 20.51 -1.68 6.67
C ALA A 105 19.17 -1.66 5.94
N LEU A 106 18.10 -2.17 6.56
CA LEU A 106 16.75 -2.12 6.00
C LEU A 106 16.23 -0.69 5.89
N ARG A 107 16.42 0.13 6.94
CA ARG A 107 16.02 1.54 6.99
C ARG A 107 16.77 2.36 5.93
N ALA A 108 18.09 2.17 5.83
CA ALA A 108 18.90 2.88 4.84
C ALA A 108 18.46 2.53 3.41
N LYS A 109 18.17 1.25 3.15
CA LYS A 109 17.65 0.80 1.87
C LYS A 109 16.24 1.33 1.56
N LEU A 110 15.44 1.67 2.56
CA LEU A 110 14.10 2.20 2.35
C LEU A 110 14.11 3.73 2.14
N LEU A 111 14.96 4.45 2.88
CA LEU A 111 15.01 5.92 2.86
C LEU A 111 15.88 6.47 1.73
N TYR A 112 17.00 5.82 1.41
CA TYR A 112 18.01 6.35 0.49
C TYR A 112 17.96 5.72 -0.92
N THR A 113 16.86 5.04 -1.27
CA THR A 113 16.61 4.53 -2.63
C THR A 113 16.55 5.62 -3.69
N GLU A 114 16.08 6.81 -3.32
CA GLU A 114 15.99 7.96 -4.22
C GLU A 114 17.32 8.73 -4.19
N GLY A 115 18.23 8.40 -5.11
CA GLY A 115 19.48 9.14 -5.32
C GLY A 115 20.74 8.29 -5.44
N LEU A 116 20.74 7.06 -4.88
CA LEU A 116 21.88 6.14 -4.92
C LEU A 116 21.73 5.02 -5.96
N ALA A 117 20.66 5.07 -6.77
CA ALA A 117 20.37 4.05 -7.74
C ALA A 117 21.52 3.87 -8.74
N LYS A 118 21.98 2.63 -8.90
CA LYS A 118 23.07 2.30 -9.82
C LYS A 118 22.67 2.65 -11.25
N GLN A 119 23.35 3.63 -11.85
CA GLN A 119 23.19 3.91 -13.28
C GLN A 119 23.90 2.80 -14.06
N CYS A 120 23.14 1.98 -14.79
CA CYS A 120 23.72 1.02 -15.72
C CYS A 120 24.20 1.79 -16.96
N LYS A 121 25.50 1.76 -17.25
CA LYS A 121 26.00 2.23 -18.56
C LYS A 121 25.34 1.37 -19.64
N PRO A 122 24.79 1.96 -20.71
CA PRO A 122 24.17 1.17 -21.78
C PRO A 122 25.22 0.21 -22.34
N ASN A 123 24.87 -1.09 -22.39
CA ASN A 123 25.74 -2.12 -22.93
C ASN A 123 26.06 -1.78 -24.40
N ASN A 124 27.33 -1.70 -24.75
CA ASN A 124 27.76 -1.46 -26.13
C ASN A 124 27.19 -2.58 -27.01
N GLN A 125 26.28 -2.22 -27.93
CA GLN A 125 25.83 -3.16 -28.96
C GLN A 125 27.05 -3.69 -29.69
N ARG A 126 27.12 -5.02 -29.85
CA ARG A 126 28.15 -5.70 -30.65
C ARG A 126 28.25 -5.01 -32.00
N ARG A 127 29.47 -4.63 -32.39
CA ARG A 127 29.78 -4.11 -33.72
C ARG A 127 29.34 -5.16 -34.73
N ILE A 128 28.29 -4.90 -35.50
CA ILE A 128 27.96 -5.70 -36.67
C ILE A 128 28.90 -5.21 -37.77
N GLU A 129 29.96 -5.95 -38.04
CA GLU A 129 30.81 -5.72 -39.21
C GLU A 129 30.09 -6.31 -40.43
N THR A 130 29.29 -5.50 -41.11
CA THR A 130 28.76 -5.85 -42.43
C THR A 130 29.89 -5.70 -43.45
N TYR A 131 30.32 -6.82 -44.05
CA TYR A 131 31.14 -6.81 -45.26
C TYR A 131 30.37 -6.09 -46.37
N VAL A 132 30.96 -5.02 -46.91
CA VAL A 132 30.41 -4.28 -48.06
C VAL A 132 31.09 -4.83 -49.32
N MET A 133 30.33 -5.53 -50.16
CA MET A 133 30.68 -5.71 -51.57
C MET A 133 30.33 -4.39 -52.27
N GLU A 134 31.32 -3.74 -52.88
CA GLU A 134 31.12 -2.55 -53.72
C GLU A 134 30.29 -2.93 -54.95
N GLU A 135 29.17 -2.23 -55.21
CA GLU A 135 28.82 -1.75 -56.56
C GLU A 135 27.80 -0.59 -56.45
N ASN A 136 28.09 0.45 -57.24
CA ASN A 136 27.40 1.73 -57.37
C ASN A 136 25.86 1.66 -57.50
N PHE A 137 25.10 2.28 -56.58
CA PHE A 137 23.75 2.80 -56.87
C PHE A 137 23.43 4.10 -56.08
N PRO A 138 22.75 5.10 -56.68
CA PRO A 138 22.57 6.42 -56.11
C PRO A 138 21.30 6.56 -55.25
N MET A 139 21.31 7.58 -54.38
CA MET A 139 20.16 8.25 -53.76
C MET A 139 19.44 7.50 -52.62
N PHE A 140 19.85 7.75 -51.36
CA PHE A 140 18.96 8.04 -50.22
C PHE A 140 19.81 8.66 -49.09
N LYS A 141 19.64 9.96 -48.82
CA LYS A 141 20.27 10.61 -47.64
C LYS A 141 19.59 10.08 -46.38
N ILE A 142 20.28 9.21 -45.63
CA ILE A 142 19.83 8.76 -44.30
C ILE A 142 19.91 9.99 -43.37
N PRO A 143 18.82 10.38 -42.66
CA PRO A 143 18.88 11.48 -41.71
C PRO A 143 19.85 11.14 -40.56
N PRO A 144 20.49 12.13 -39.92
CA PRO A 144 21.29 11.87 -38.74
C PRO A 144 20.41 11.21 -37.67
N VAL A 145 20.84 10.04 -37.19
CA VAL A 145 20.19 9.34 -36.09
C VAL A 145 20.33 10.19 -34.84
N ILE A 146 19.32 11.01 -34.53
CA ILE A 146 19.20 11.66 -33.23
C ILE A 146 18.83 10.55 -32.24
N ARG A 147 19.82 10.12 -31.46
CA ARG A 147 19.58 9.18 -30.37
C ARG A 147 18.94 9.94 -29.22
N GLU A 148 17.66 9.69 -28.97
CA GLU A 148 17.07 10.09 -27.69
C GLU A 148 17.93 9.49 -26.55
N PRO A 149 18.30 10.27 -25.51
CA PRO A 149 18.97 9.70 -24.36
C PRO A 149 18.04 8.68 -23.71
N LYS A 150 18.38 7.39 -23.84
CA LYS A 150 17.62 6.31 -23.23
C LYS A 150 17.63 6.49 -21.71
N LYS A 151 16.43 6.61 -21.10
CA LYS A 151 16.23 6.67 -19.65
C LYS A 151 17.00 5.52 -18.99
N SER A 152 17.93 5.87 -18.10
CA SER A 152 18.68 4.92 -17.28
C SER A 152 17.72 4.10 -16.43
N THR A 153 17.72 2.78 -16.61
CA THR A 153 16.95 1.86 -15.75
C THR A 153 17.57 1.83 -14.36
N LEU A 154 16.77 2.11 -13.32
CA LEU A 154 17.22 2.13 -11.92
C LEU A 154 17.34 0.68 -11.42
N LEU A 155 18.57 0.21 -11.20
CA LEU A 155 18.89 -1.16 -10.76
C LEU A 155 19.27 -1.18 -9.27
N GLY A 156 18.37 -0.70 -8.40
CA GLY A 156 18.54 -0.75 -6.94
C GLY A 156 19.88 -0.18 -6.44
N ILE A 157 20.23 -0.50 -5.20
CA ILE A 157 21.47 -0.04 -4.55
C ILE A 157 22.24 -1.25 -4.01
N ASP A 158 23.57 -1.20 -4.12
CA ASP A 158 24.47 -2.18 -3.54
C ASP A 158 24.57 -1.98 -2.01
N ILE A 159 24.32 -3.06 -1.27
CA ILE A 159 24.18 -3.05 0.19
C ILE A 159 25.50 -2.65 0.87
N PHE A 160 26.63 -3.09 0.32
CA PHE A 160 27.94 -2.78 0.88
C PHE A 160 28.27 -1.28 0.74
N THR A 161 27.90 -0.66 -0.38
CA THR A 161 28.06 0.78 -0.58
C THR A 161 27.16 1.61 0.33
N LEU A 162 25.96 1.11 0.67
CA LEU A 162 25.07 1.75 1.65
C LEU A 162 25.64 1.71 3.06
N ILE A 163 26.12 0.54 3.49
CA ILE A 163 26.72 0.36 4.82
C ILE A 163 27.97 1.23 4.96
N GLU A 164 28.86 1.22 3.96
CA GLU A 164 30.10 2.00 3.97
C GLU A 164 29.84 3.51 4.08
N ARG A 165 28.84 4.05 3.35
CA ARG A 165 28.50 5.49 3.42
C ARG A 165 27.79 5.87 4.72
N LEU A 166 27.00 4.96 5.28
CA LEU A 166 26.33 5.17 6.56
C LEU A 166 27.35 5.18 7.71
N GLU A 167 28.35 4.29 7.67
CA GLU A 167 29.46 4.27 8.63
C GLU A 167 30.38 5.50 8.51
N LYS A 168 30.53 6.06 7.30
CA LYS A 168 31.30 7.29 7.05
C LYS A 168 30.54 8.57 7.39
N GLY A 169 29.25 8.51 7.71
CA GLY A 169 28.42 9.69 8.01
C GLY A 169 28.15 10.59 6.80
N GLU A 170 28.26 10.03 5.58
CA GLU A 170 28.06 10.76 4.31
C GLU A 170 26.59 10.71 3.83
N LEU A 171 25.66 10.30 4.72
CA LEU A 171 24.22 10.07 4.48
C LEU A 171 23.33 10.67 5.57
#